data_AF-A0A6M9PTI2-F1
#
_entry.id   AF-A0A6M9PTI2-F1
#
_cell.length_a   1.000
_cell.length_b   1.000
_cell.length_c   1.000
_cell.angle_alpha   90.00
_cell.angle_beta   90.00
_cell.angle_gamma   90.00
#
_symmetry.space_group_name_H-M   'P 1'
#
loop_
_entity.id
_entity.type
_entity.pdbx_description
1 polymer ?
#
loop_
_entity_poly.entity_id
_entity_poly.type
_entity_poly.pdbx_seq_one_letter_code
_entity_poly.pdbx_strand_id
1 'polypeptide(L)'
;MIHQTRSSLFTIALGFMLLSSPGFANQTRDLMQDCVRTQLKAHGGMKKSMTEIDFQPYCACVAKTLESNLSNRQLNDLQMNGLDKKPDWFGNAQQTAEKSCLMNSSPKIQT
;
A
#
# COMPACT_ATOMS: atom_id res chain seq x y z
N MET A 1 16.29 42.53 50.37
CA MET A 1 14.93 41.98 50.38
C MET A 1 14.23 42.51 49.13
N ILE A 2 14.21 41.72 48.05
CA ILE A 2 13.63 42.12 46.75
C ILE A 2 12.56 41.06 46.43
N HIS A 3 11.30 41.48 46.46
CA HIS A 3 10.15 40.68 46.04
C HIS A 3 10.19 40.51 44.52
N GLN A 4 10.48 39.30 44.03
CA GLN A 4 10.34 38.96 42.62
C GLN A 4 8.90 38.47 42.38
N THR A 5 8.20 39.22 41.54
CA THR A 5 6.80 39.04 41.17
C THR A 5 6.62 37.83 40.26
N ARG A 6 5.56 37.08 40.54
CA ARG A 6 5.04 35.94 39.77
C ARG A 6 4.77 36.36 38.31
N SER A 7 5.50 35.77 37.37
CA SER A 7 5.10 35.74 35.95
C SER A 7 4.79 34.29 35.58
N SER A 8 3.52 33.92 35.73
CA SER A 8 2.94 32.75 35.08
C SER A 8 2.81 33.02 33.59
N LEU A 9 3.73 32.49 32.80
CA LEU A 9 3.55 32.29 31.36
C LEU A 9 4.06 30.88 31.02
N PHE A 10 3.27 29.87 31.40
CA PHE A 10 3.31 28.56 30.76
C PHE A 10 2.75 28.74 29.34
N THR A 11 3.60 29.18 28.42
CA THR A 11 3.25 29.30 27.01
C THR A 11 3.23 27.90 26.42
N ILE A 12 2.02 27.41 26.16
CA ILE A 12 1.67 26.15 25.53
C ILE A 12 2.33 26.07 24.15
N ALA A 13 3.40 25.29 24.03
CA ALA A 13 3.97 24.87 22.75
C ALA A 13 4.01 23.34 22.66
N LEU A 14 2.87 22.69 22.95
CA LEU A 14 2.61 21.29 22.63
C LEU A 14 1.48 21.25 21.61
N GLY A 15 1.81 21.38 20.33
CA GLY A 15 0.80 21.46 19.28
C GLY A 15 1.31 21.08 17.89
N PHE A 16 2.31 20.21 17.80
CA PHE A 16 2.71 19.58 16.54
C PHE A 16 3.21 18.16 16.82
N MET A 17 2.37 17.33 17.46
CA MET A 17 2.51 15.90 17.25
C MET A 17 2.00 15.62 15.85
N LEU A 18 2.95 15.45 14.94
CA LEU A 18 2.79 14.89 13.62
C LEU A 18 1.84 13.70 13.71
N LEU A 19 0.66 13.84 13.10
CA LEU A 19 -0.28 12.77 12.84
C LEU A 19 0.42 11.79 11.88
N SER A 20 1.28 10.94 12.43
CA SER A 20 1.84 9.80 11.73
C SER A 20 0.70 8.80 11.65
N SER A 21 -0.17 8.97 10.65
CA SER A 21 -1.13 7.95 10.29
C SER A 21 -0.35 6.64 10.17
N PRO A 22 -0.72 5.57 10.90
CA PRO A 22 -0.08 4.28 10.68
C PRO A 22 -0.29 3.94 9.21
N GLY A 23 0.81 3.97 8.45
CA GLY A 23 0.77 3.61 7.04
C GLY A 23 0.36 2.15 6.92
N PHE A 24 -0.37 1.81 5.86
CA PHE A 24 -0.81 0.45 5.59
C PHE A 24 0.33 -0.42 5.04
N ALA A 25 1.58 -0.18 5.46
CA ALA A 25 2.78 -0.83 4.92
C ALA A 25 2.74 -2.36 5.01
N ASN A 26 2.22 -2.90 6.12
CA ASN A 26 2.01 -4.34 6.25
C ASN A 26 0.98 -4.86 5.23
N GLN A 27 -0.11 -4.12 5.04
CA GLN A 27 -1.16 -4.48 4.09
C GLN A 27 -0.69 -4.39 2.64
N THR A 28 0.10 -3.37 2.28
CA THR A 28 0.70 -3.23 0.95
C THR A 28 1.63 -4.40 0.64
N ARG A 29 2.41 -4.84 1.64
CA ARG A 29 3.25 -6.04 1.52
C ARG A 29 2.40 -7.29 1.31
N ASP A 30 1.29 -7.44 2.03
CA ASP A 30 0.41 -8.61 1.92
C ASP A 30 -0.31 -8.63 0.55
N LEU A 31 -0.76 -7.47 0.05
CA LEU A 31 -1.30 -7.30 -1.30
C LEU A 31 -0.28 -7.68 -2.39
N MET A 32 0.98 -7.26 -2.21
CA MET A 32 2.05 -7.60 -3.15
C MET A 32 2.32 -9.12 -3.15
N GLN A 33 2.37 -9.76 -1.98
CA GLN A 33 2.60 -11.20 -1.85
C GLN A 33 1.46 -12.03 -2.45
N ASP A 34 0.20 -11.61 -2.25
CA ASP A 34 -0.96 -12.24 -2.87
C ASP A 34 -0.90 -12.13 -4.41
N CYS A 35 -0.52 -10.96 -4.92
CA CYS A 35 -0.30 -10.77 -6.35
C CYS A 35 0.78 -11.72 -6.88
N VAL A 36 1.96 -11.80 -6.24
CA VAL A 36 3.06 -12.67 -6.70
C VAL A 36 2.63 -14.14 -6.71
N ARG A 37 1.96 -14.60 -5.65
CA ARG A 37 1.42 -15.97 -5.59
C ARG A 37 0.42 -16.26 -6.69
N THR A 38 -0.48 -15.30 -6.96
CA THR A 38 -1.48 -15.41 -8.03
C THR A 38 -0.81 -15.49 -9.40
N GLN A 39 0.18 -14.64 -9.66
CA GLN A 39 0.92 -14.63 -10.93
C GLN A 39 1.71 -15.93 -11.12
N LEU A 40 2.45 -16.39 -10.10
CA LEU A 40 3.15 -17.68 -10.16
C LEU A 40 2.21 -18.85 -10.46
N LYS A 41 1.04 -18.88 -9.82
CA LYS A 41 0.03 -19.92 -10.07
C LYS A 41 -0.51 -19.86 -11.50
N ALA A 42 -0.81 -18.65 -12.00
CA ALA A 42 -1.30 -18.45 -13.37
C ALA A 42 -0.24 -18.83 -14.43
N HIS A 43 1.03 -18.70 -14.09
CA HIS A 43 2.16 -18.86 -15.01
C HIS A 43 2.99 -20.14 -14.80
N GLY A 44 2.65 -20.99 -13.81
CA GLY A 44 3.42 -22.17 -13.41
C GLY A 44 3.49 -23.31 -14.43
N GLY A 45 2.72 -23.25 -15.52
CA GLY A 45 2.72 -24.23 -16.61
C GLY A 45 3.49 -23.80 -17.86
N MET A 46 4.18 -22.66 -17.84
CA MET A 46 4.85 -22.14 -19.03
C MET A 46 6.23 -22.80 -19.26
N LYS A 47 6.61 -22.94 -20.53
CA LYS A 47 7.93 -23.51 -20.93
C LYS A 47 9.11 -22.75 -20.30
N LYS A 48 8.99 -21.42 -20.17
CA LYS A 48 9.92 -20.60 -19.41
C LYS A 48 9.41 -20.52 -17.97
N SER A 49 10.18 -21.06 -17.04
CA SER A 49 9.90 -20.89 -15.62
C SER A 49 9.99 -19.41 -15.26
N MET A 50 8.94 -18.88 -14.66
CA MET A 50 8.91 -17.55 -14.05
C MET A 50 9.02 -17.71 -12.54
N THR A 51 9.76 -16.81 -11.92
CA THR A 51 10.03 -16.80 -10.48
C THR A 51 9.34 -15.62 -9.82
N GLU A 52 9.32 -15.59 -8.48
CA GLU A 52 8.77 -14.46 -7.72
C GLU A 52 9.37 -13.12 -8.17
N ILE A 53 10.69 -13.10 -8.42
CA ILE A 53 11.46 -11.91 -8.81
C ILE A 53 10.91 -11.31 -10.11
N ASP A 54 10.49 -12.15 -11.06
CA ASP A 54 9.96 -11.69 -12.35
C ASP A 54 8.64 -10.92 -12.18
N PHE A 55 7.88 -11.20 -11.11
CA PHE A 55 6.59 -10.56 -10.83
C PHE A 55 6.66 -9.42 -9.82
N GLN A 56 7.75 -9.32 -9.04
CA GLN A 56 7.90 -8.29 -8.00
C GLN A 56 7.67 -6.86 -8.52
N PRO A 57 8.24 -6.40 -9.65
CA PRO A 57 8.03 -5.04 -10.13
C PRO A 57 6.56 -4.75 -10.47
N TYR A 58 5.90 -5.70 -11.13
CA TYR A 58 4.49 -5.60 -11.47
C TYR A 58 3.61 -5.59 -10.21
N CYS A 59 3.82 -6.55 -9.30
CA CYS A 59 3.03 -6.67 -8.08
C CYS A 59 3.27 -5.53 -7.09
N ALA A 60 4.46 -4.93 -7.07
CA ALA A 60 4.72 -3.71 -6.32
C ALA A 60 3.90 -2.52 -6.86
N CYS A 61 3.79 -2.39 -8.19
CA CYS A 61 2.91 -1.40 -8.80
C CYS A 61 1.44 -1.64 -8.42
N VAL A 62 0.95 -2.89 -8.55
CA VAL A 62 -0.45 -3.23 -8.25
C VAL A 62 -0.77 -2.94 -6.79
N ALA A 63 0.06 -3.37 -5.85
CA ALA A 63 -0.13 -3.14 -4.42
C ALA A 63 -0.15 -1.64 -4.07
N LYS A 64 0.77 -0.85 -4.64
CA LYS A 64 0.83 0.59 -4.42
C LYS A 64 -0.38 1.32 -5.01
N THR A 65 -0.83 0.92 -6.20
CA THR A 65 -2.03 1.46 -6.82
C THR A 65 -3.27 1.12 -6.00
N LEU A 66 -3.37 -0.08 -5.44
CA LEU A 66 -4.45 -0.44 -4.53
C LEU A 66 -4.41 0.40 -3.25
N GLU A 67 -3.27 0.50 -2.57
CA GLU A 67 -3.13 1.34 -1.38
C GLU A 67 -3.53 2.80 -1.64
N SER A 68 -3.20 3.34 -2.82
CA SER A 68 -3.50 4.73 -3.16
C SER A 68 -4.96 4.99 -3.54
N ASN A 69 -5.68 3.98 -4.03
CA ASN A 69 -7.05 4.14 -4.53
C ASN A 69 -8.13 3.63 -3.57
N LEU A 70 -7.75 2.77 -2.62
CA LEU A 70 -8.68 2.26 -1.62
C LEU A 70 -8.79 3.23 -0.44
N SER A 71 -10.00 3.38 0.08
CA SER A 71 -10.21 4.11 1.33
C SER A 71 -9.59 3.36 2.51
N ASN A 72 -9.23 4.08 3.58
CA ASN A 72 -8.76 3.47 4.83
C ASN A 72 -9.74 2.42 5.37
N ARG A 73 -11.05 2.61 5.17
CA ARG A 73 -12.08 1.63 5.56
C ARG A 73 -11.94 0.33 4.79
N GLN A 74 -11.73 0.42 3.47
CA GLN A 74 -11.51 -0.72 2.59
C GLN A 74 -10.19 -1.43 2.89
N LEU A 75 -9.11 -0.68 3.13
CA LEU A 75 -7.82 -1.24 3.52
C LEU A 75 -7.90 -1.99 4.86
N ASN A 76 -8.62 -1.42 5.83
CA ASN A 76 -8.86 -2.05 7.12
C ASN A 76 -9.77 -3.29 6.99
N ASP A 77 -10.79 -3.25 6.14
CA ASP A 77 -11.66 -4.39 5.86
C ASP A 77 -10.88 -5.58 5.29
N LEU A 78 -9.98 -5.32 4.34
CA LEU A 78 -9.06 -6.34 3.81
C LEU A 78 -8.11 -6.87 4.88
N GLN A 79 -7.65 -6.02 5.81
CA GLN A 79 -6.72 -6.40 6.86
C GLN A 79 -7.39 -7.32 7.89
N MET A 80 -8.65 -7.06 8.21
CA MET A 80 -9.42 -7.81 9.19
C MET A 80 -9.95 -9.13 8.64
N ASN A 81 -10.40 -9.16 7.38
CA ASN A 81 -11.01 -10.34 6.77
C ASN A 81 -10.02 -11.22 5.98
N GLY A 82 -8.83 -10.69 5.71
CA GLY A 82 -7.82 -11.36 4.89
C GLY A 82 -8.13 -11.34 3.39
N LEU A 83 -7.08 -11.55 2.59
CA LEU A 83 -7.17 -11.54 1.13
C LEU A 83 -7.79 -12.81 0.53
N ASP A 84 -8.03 -13.85 1.31
CA ASP A 84 -8.65 -15.10 0.83
C ASP A 84 -10.17 -14.97 0.64
N LYS A 85 -10.81 -14.02 1.33
CA LYS A 85 -12.24 -13.70 1.22
C LYS A 85 -12.45 -12.34 0.57
N LYS A 86 -11.89 -12.17 -0.63
CA LYS A 86 -11.94 -10.90 -1.38
C LYS A 86 -13.39 -10.41 -1.49
N PRO A 87 -13.72 -9.24 -0.95
CA PRO A 87 -15.06 -8.68 -1.10
C PRO A 87 -15.30 -8.28 -2.57
N ASP A 88 -16.55 -8.26 -3.01
CA ASP A 88 -16.89 -8.04 -4.43
C ASP A 88 -16.31 -6.74 -5.00
N TRP A 89 -16.25 -5.69 -4.16
CA TRP A 89 -15.68 -4.40 -4.55
C TRP A 89 -14.17 -4.48 -4.83
N PHE A 90 -13.46 -5.43 -4.21
CA PHE A 90 -12.01 -5.56 -4.35
C PHE A 90 -11.63 -6.08 -5.73
N GLY A 91 -12.45 -6.95 -6.34
CA GLY A 91 -12.19 -7.47 -7.69
C GLY A 91 -12.07 -6.35 -8.74
N ASN A 92 -12.94 -5.35 -8.68
CA ASN A 92 -12.92 -4.20 -9.59
C ASN A 92 -11.69 -3.30 -9.35
N ALA A 93 -11.34 -3.07 -8.08
CA ALA A 93 -10.15 -2.30 -7.72
C ALA A 93 -8.86 -3.00 -8.18
N GLN A 94 -8.78 -4.32 -7.96
CA GLN A 94 -7.66 -5.16 -8.40
C GLN A 94 -7.51 -5.10 -9.93
N GLN A 95 -8.59 -5.36 -10.68
CA GLN A 95 -8.53 -5.32 -12.14
C GLN A 95 -8.10 -3.93 -12.68
N THR A 96 -8.57 -2.86 -12.04
CA THR A 96 -8.19 -1.49 -12.42
C THR A 96 -6.70 -1.24 -12.15
N ALA A 97 -6.21 -1.65 -10.98
CA ALA A 97 -4.80 -1.54 -10.63
C ALA A 97 -3.92 -2.35 -11.58
N GLU A 98 -4.28 -3.61 -11.85
CA GLU A 98 -3.58 -4.48 -12.79
C GLU A 98 -3.45 -3.86 -14.19
N LYS A 99 -4.55 -3.34 -14.74
CA LYS A 99 -4.55 -2.64 -16.05
C LYS A 99 -3.61 -1.44 -16.05
N SER A 100 -3.66 -0.61 -15.00
CA SER A 100 -2.79 0.58 -14.90
C SER A 100 -1.29 0.20 -14.87
N CYS A 101 -0.95 -0.92 -14.24
CA CYS A 101 0.43 -1.37 -14.07
C CYS A 101 1.00 -2.08 -15.31
N LEU A 102 0.14 -2.69 -16.14
CA LEU A 102 0.53 -3.20 -17.46
C LEU A 102 0.84 -2.07 -18.45
N MET A 103 0.09 -0.97 -18.40
CA MET A 103 0.34 0.18 -19.28
C MET A 103 1.64 0.90 -18.93
N ASN A 104 1.96 0.98 -17.63
CA ASN A 104 3.16 1.64 -17.13
C ASN A 104 4.45 0.80 -17.20
N SER A 105 4.36 -0.48 -17.57
CA SER A 105 5.52 -1.37 -17.76
C SER A 105 6.08 -1.36 -19.19
N SER A 106 5.51 -0.54 -20.08
CA SER A 106 6.18 -0.20 -21.35
C SER A 106 7.51 0.50 -21.03
N PRO A 107 8.65 0.07 -21.61
CA PRO A 107 9.89 0.80 -21.42
C PRO A 107 9.66 2.24 -21.90
N LYS A 108 9.72 3.20 -20.99
CA LYS A 108 9.95 4.60 -21.39
C LYS A 108 11.33 4.60 -22.05
N ILE A 109 11.35 4.48 -23.38
CA ILE A 109 12.55 4.75 -24.17
C ILE A 109 12.87 6.21 -23.86
N GLN A 110 13.89 6.42 -23.02
CA GLN A 110 14.54 7.70 -22.87
C GLN A 110 15.33 7.91 -24.16
N THR A 111 14.73 8.61 -25.12
CA THR A 111 15.44 9.26 -26.22
C THR A 111 16.20 10.47 -25.72
#